data_AF-A0AA39IE07-F1
#
_entry.id   AF-A0AA39IE07-F1
#
_cell.length_a   1.000
_cell.length_b   1.000
_cell.length_c   1.000
_cell.angle_alpha   90.00
_cell.angle_beta   90.00
_cell.angle_gamma   90.00
#
_symmetry.space_group_name_H-M   'P 1'
#
loop_
_entity.id
_entity.type
_entity.pdbx_description
1 polymer ?
#
loop_
_entity_poly.entity_id
_entity_poly.type
_entity_poly.pdbx_seq_one_letter_code
_entity_poly.pdbx_strand_id
1 'polypeptide(L)'
;MFWLTHGIDLRTIKSSRRTAPVASIEGFPARSDEQVFNFSWKSARRNIGGLPEPLHGLSEPAWANLVFVPICHFCYKMSAKSPELLFGARICTACPYSYTLSIADLQRVPECIRTNGGTLLVATLIPISPLKRTGKRCPEESCLVRDYEEICQAWLACNTEHERNTLIQSRSGSMAHLRSRASECSSWLSRMQIVKDIETEKLKRNRLQAIQQKLACLGYGAELAAMPSINILAKHSLVNQTRPLTDRIWTNIQGELVKYMEKVKVDCLAREHHELLQRRRKVAIDYLRMCKALAPSTLFPPMLDFFELPPIRKIIHLPSNETVTPGHFHQITELIVLHSEAWESSITQRVVDFTLGEDSPLSLEEKCSQAKLAQNVFVCKKCTVFSRSLNRRCRKNKPLCITPLFFPDIMSHRCLSLGFDYCAQDDELRRTATASVQIPRPRPRKT
;
A
#
# COMPACT_ATOMS: atom_id res chain seq x y z
N MET A 1 3.65 -53.80 -29.50
CA MET A 1 3.84 -54.01 -30.95
C MET A 1 2.76 -53.21 -31.66
N PHE A 2 2.95 -52.14 -32.43
CA PHE A 2 4.06 -51.38 -33.04
C PHE A 2 3.43 -49.96 -33.28
N TRP A 3 4.08 -48.83 -32.94
CA TRP A 3 4.82 -47.93 -33.87
C TRP A 3 4.05 -47.67 -35.19
N LEU A 4 3.75 -46.45 -35.67
CA LEU A 4 4.59 -45.26 -35.89
C LEU A 4 3.74 -44.08 -36.42
N THR A 5 4.41 -42.93 -36.56
CA THR A 5 4.09 -41.72 -37.34
C THR A 5 3.16 -40.67 -36.72
N HIS A 6 3.71 -39.77 -35.91
CA HIS A 6 3.42 -38.33 -36.00
C HIS A 6 4.75 -37.57 -35.92
N GLY A 7 5.25 -37.15 -37.07
CA GLY A 7 6.39 -36.24 -37.18
C GLY A 7 5.98 -34.85 -36.71
N ILE A 8 6.80 -34.24 -35.86
CA ILE A 8 6.62 -32.87 -35.36
C ILE A 8 7.32 -31.92 -36.35
N ASP A 9 6.52 -31.04 -36.96
CA ASP A 9 6.97 -30.00 -37.89
C ASP A 9 7.62 -28.84 -37.11
N LEU A 10 8.94 -28.66 -37.28
CA LEU A 10 9.76 -27.61 -36.65
C LEU A 10 9.75 -26.28 -37.44
N ARG A 11 8.79 -26.05 -38.34
CA ARG A 11 8.80 -24.85 -39.22
C ARG A 11 8.15 -23.59 -38.66
N THR A 12 7.55 -23.61 -37.47
CA THR A 12 6.79 -22.44 -36.96
C THR A 12 7.61 -21.45 -36.11
N ILE A 13 8.94 -21.47 -36.18
CA ILE A 13 9.83 -20.44 -35.60
C ILE A 13 10.72 -19.83 -36.70
N LYS A 14 10.11 -19.36 -37.80
CA LYS A 14 10.79 -18.47 -38.76
C LYS A 14 9.80 -17.50 -39.39
N SER A 15 9.58 -16.35 -38.75
CA SER A 15 9.16 -15.13 -39.47
C SER A 15 9.38 -13.85 -38.65
N SER A 16 10.65 -13.47 -38.49
CA SER A 16 11.09 -12.06 -38.48
C SER A 16 12.62 -12.03 -38.37
N ARG A 17 13.31 -12.65 -39.34
CA ARG A 17 14.73 -12.36 -39.56
C ARG A 17 14.81 -11.10 -40.41
N ARG A 18 14.94 -9.93 -39.78
CA ARG A 18 15.68 -8.83 -40.41
C ARG A 18 17.15 -9.12 -40.15
N THR A 19 17.80 -9.75 -41.12
CA THR A 19 19.26 -9.72 -41.26
C THR A 19 19.65 -8.28 -41.55
N ALA A 20 20.13 -7.58 -40.51
CA ALA A 20 20.92 -6.36 -40.67
C ALA A 20 22.40 -6.76 -40.48
N PRO A 21 23.32 -6.15 -41.23
CA PRO A 21 24.67 -6.66 -41.39
C PRO A 21 25.43 -6.61 -40.06
N VAL A 22 26.15 -7.70 -39.77
CA VAL A 22 27.30 -7.65 -38.86
C VAL A 22 28.29 -6.71 -39.55
N ALA A 23 28.38 -5.48 -39.06
CA ALA A 23 29.53 -4.64 -39.38
C ALA A 23 30.73 -5.28 -38.67
N SER A 24 31.41 -6.17 -39.37
CA SER A 24 32.78 -6.54 -39.06
C SER A 24 33.58 -5.24 -39.13
N ILE A 25 33.96 -4.72 -37.97
CA ILE A 25 34.99 -3.68 -37.89
C ILE A 25 36.32 -4.41 -38.12
N GLU A 26 36.60 -4.76 -39.38
CA GLU A 26 37.94 -5.14 -39.81
C GLU A 26 38.68 -3.85 -40.17
N GLY A 27 39.65 -3.49 -39.33
CA GLY A 27 40.52 -2.33 -39.55
C GLY A 27 41.05 -1.71 -38.28
N PHE A 28 41.82 -2.47 -37.48
CA PHE A 28 42.73 -1.88 -36.48
C PHE A 28 44.15 -2.40 -36.76
N PRO A 29 45.15 -1.53 -36.96
CA PRO A 29 46.53 -1.96 -37.14
C PRO A 29 47.19 -2.28 -35.80
N ALA A 30 48.11 -3.26 -35.85
CA ALA A 30 49.23 -3.53 -34.95
C ALA A 30 48.99 -3.73 -33.43
N ARG A 31 49.47 -4.87 -32.92
CA ARG A 31 49.54 -5.34 -31.52
C ARG A 31 49.89 -4.29 -30.43
N SER A 32 50.50 -3.16 -30.77
CA SER A 32 50.81 -2.07 -29.83
C SER A 32 49.57 -1.32 -29.35
N ASP A 33 48.58 -1.10 -30.22
CA ASP A 33 47.42 -0.26 -29.91
C ASP A 33 46.42 -0.99 -29.00
N GLU A 34 46.31 -2.31 -29.16
CA GLU A 34 45.47 -3.17 -28.30
C GLU A 34 46.01 -3.23 -26.85
N GLN A 35 47.33 -3.20 -26.67
CA GLN A 35 47.97 -3.20 -25.35
C GLN A 35 47.76 -1.85 -24.64
N VAL A 36 47.96 -0.73 -25.35
CA VAL A 36 47.74 0.63 -24.83
C VAL A 36 46.26 0.86 -24.49
N PHE A 37 45.36 0.37 -25.33
CA PHE A 37 43.91 0.46 -25.11
C PHE A 37 43.48 -0.31 -23.85
N ASN A 38 43.92 -1.57 -23.70
CA ASN A 38 43.61 -2.37 -22.51
C ASN A 38 44.19 -1.78 -21.22
N PHE A 39 45.39 -1.19 -21.29
CA PHE A 39 46.01 -0.52 -20.14
C PHE A 39 45.19 0.70 -19.67
N SER A 40 44.69 1.48 -20.62
CA SER A 40 43.89 2.69 -20.33
C SER A 40 42.60 2.34 -19.60
N TRP A 41 41.88 1.29 -20.03
CA TRP A 41 40.66 0.84 -19.35
C TRP A 41 40.93 0.25 -17.96
N LYS A 42 41.98 -0.54 -17.78
CA LYS A 42 42.41 -1.04 -16.46
C LYS A 42 42.71 0.11 -15.50
N SER A 43 43.41 1.13 -15.99
CA SER A 43 43.75 2.32 -15.21
C SER A 43 42.50 3.13 -14.86
N ALA A 44 41.59 3.35 -15.81
CA ALA A 44 40.32 4.03 -15.57
C ALA A 44 39.46 3.30 -14.53
N ARG A 45 39.38 1.96 -14.59
CA ARG A 45 38.68 1.15 -13.60
C ARG A 45 39.26 1.29 -12.20
N ARG A 46 40.60 1.30 -12.06
CA ARG A 46 41.29 1.45 -10.76
C ARG A 46 41.00 2.78 -10.07
N ASN A 47 40.63 3.81 -10.83
CA ASN A 47 40.20 5.10 -10.26
C ASN A 47 38.79 5.04 -9.65
N ILE A 48 38.03 3.96 -9.89
CA ILE A 48 36.69 3.76 -9.34
C ILE A 48 36.80 2.89 -8.08
N GLY A 49 36.54 3.51 -6.93
CA GLY A 49 36.69 2.86 -5.62
C GLY A 49 35.96 1.52 -5.51
N GLY A 50 36.73 0.45 -5.38
CA GLY A 50 36.24 -0.91 -5.12
C GLY A 50 35.52 -1.60 -6.28
N LEU A 51 35.59 -1.07 -7.52
CA LEU A 51 34.99 -1.72 -8.69
C LEU A 51 35.68 -3.06 -8.99
N PRO A 52 34.95 -4.19 -8.95
CA PRO A 52 35.55 -5.50 -9.21
C PRO A 52 36.14 -5.63 -10.62
N GLU A 53 37.04 -6.59 -10.77
CA GLU A 53 37.57 -6.95 -12.08
C GLU A 53 36.47 -7.48 -13.02
N PRO A 54 36.65 -7.36 -14.35
CA PRO A 54 35.71 -7.92 -15.33
C PRO A 54 35.34 -9.37 -15.03
N LEU A 55 34.05 -9.71 -15.20
CA LEU A 55 33.63 -11.12 -15.16
C LEU A 55 34.38 -11.92 -16.24
N HIS A 56 34.62 -13.21 -15.98
CA HIS A 56 35.36 -14.07 -16.88
C HIS A 56 34.75 -14.05 -18.30
N GLY A 57 35.58 -13.81 -19.32
CA GLY A 57 35.16 -13.68 -20.72
C GLY A 57 34.74 -12.27 -21.15
N LEU A 58 34.66 -11.29 -20.24
CA LEU A 58 34.44 -9.89 -20.59
C LEU A 58 35.76 -9.11 -20.69
N SER A 59 35.92 -8.35 -21.76
CA SER A 59 36.96 -7.32 -21.85
C SER A 59 36.61 -6.13 -20.93
N GLU A 60 37.60 -5.32 -20.58
CA GLU A 60 37.37 -4.12 -19.74
C GLU A 60 36.32 -3.14 -20.35
N PRO A 61 36.30 -2.87 -21.68
CA PRO A 61 35.23 -2.07 -22.29
C PRO A 61 33.84 -2.74 -22.19
N ALA A 62 33.77 -4.06 -22.39
CA ALA A 62 32.50 -4.80 -22.28
C ALA A 62 31.99 -4.78 -20.83
N TRP A 63 32.91 -4.86 -19.86
CA TRP A 63 32.61 -4.71 -18.45
C TRP A 63 32.08 -3.31 -18.12
N ALA A 64 32.74 -2.26 -18.62
CA ALA A 64 32.28 -0.89 -18.43
C ALA A 64 30.89 -0.65 -19.04
N ASN A 65 30.62 -1.21 -20.23
CA ASN A 65 29.30 -1.14 -20.86
C ASN A 65 28.24 -1.82 -19.98
N LEU A 66 28.50 -3.04 -19.52
CA LEU A 66 27.62 -3.78 -18.63
C LEU A 66 27.35 -3.01 -17.32
N VAL A 67 28.37 -2.41 -16.70
CA VAL A 67 28.21 -1.74 -15.40
C VAL A 67 27.53 -0.37 -15.52
N PHE A 68 27.88 0.45 -16.52
CA PHE A 68 27.50 1.87 -16.53
C PHE A 68 26.46 2.26 -17.58
N VAL A 69 26.32 1.50 -18.67
CA VAL A 69 25.51 1.93 -19.81
C VAL A 69 24.14 1.23 -19.78
N PRO A 70 23.01 1.94 -19.56
CA PRO A 70 21.70 1.31 -19.37
C PRO A 70 21.02 0.88 -20.68
N ILE A 71 21.80 0.31 -21.62
CA ILE A 71 21.35 -0.16 -22.92
C ILE A 71 21.12 -1.68 -22.87
N CYS A 72 20.02 -2.14 -23.46
CA CYS A 72 19.79 -3.57 -23.63
C CYS A 72 20.77 -4.15 -24.66
N HIS A 73 21.51 -5.22 -24.31
CA HIS A 73 22.47 -5.85 -25.23
C HIS A 73 21.81 -6.62 -26.39
N PHE A 74 20.49 -6.80 -26.36
CA PHE A 74 19.75 -7.55 -27.39
C PHE A 74 19.03 -6.64 -28.39
N CYS A 75 18.48 -5.51 -27.94
CA CYS A 75 17.72 -4.60 -28.80
C CYS A 75 18.29 -3.17 -28.85
N TYR A 76 19.38 -2.90 -28.13
CA TYR A 76 20.10 -1.62 -28.12
C TYR A 76 19.28 -0.40 -27.68
N LYS A 77 18.13 -0.62 -27.05
CA LYS A 77 17.31 0.46 -26.45
C LYS A 77 17.80 0.81 -25.05
N MET A 78 17.77 2.11 -24.70
CA MET A 78 18.05 2.64 -23.36
C MET A 78 16.93 2.32 -22.37
N SER A 79 16.72 1.04 -22.05
CA SER A 79 15.62 0.58 -21.21
C SER A 79 16.02 -0.48 -20.17
N ALA A 80 17.30 -0.86 -20.12
CA ALA A 80 17.81 -1.89 -19.22
C ALA A 80 18.59 -1.25 -18.06
N LYS A 81 17.87 -0.88 -16.99
CA LYS A 81 18.42 -0.11 -15.86
C LYS A 81 19.41 -0.89 -15.01
N SER A 82 19.19 -2.19 -14.83
CA SER A 82 20.04 -3.05 -14.00
C SER A 82 20.77 -4.08 -14.87
N PRO A 83 22.07 -4.33 -14.61
CA PRO A 83 22.79 -5.41 -15.26
C PRO A 83 22.37 -6.76 -14.67
N GLU A 84 22.26 -7.77 -15.52
CA GLU A 84 22.08 -9.16 -15.12
C GLU A 84 23.45 -9.85 -15.14
N LEU A 85 24.09 -9.89 -13.97
CA LEU A 85 25.51 -10.26 -13.84
C LEU A 85 25.77 -11.73 -14.16
N LEU A 86 24.81 -12.63 -13.89
CA LEU A 86 24.95 -14.04 -14.24
C LEU A 86 24.93 -14.28 -15.75
N PHE A 87 24.23 -13.43 -16.51
CA PHE A 87 24.22 -13.47 -17.97
C PHE A 87 25.30 -12.61 -18.61
N GLY A 88 26.06 -11.85 -17.82
CA GLY A 88 26.98 -10.84 -18.33
C GLY A 88 26.28 -9.81 -19.24
N ALA A 89 24.98 -9.57 -19.05
CA ALA A 89 24.18 -8.82 -20.00
C ALA A 89 23.15 -7.89 -19.36
N ARG A 90 22.76 -6.83 -20.09
CA ARG A 90 21.62 -5.98 -19.77
C ARG A 90 20.43 -6.37 -20.63
N ILE A 91 19.30 -6.65 -19.98
CA ILE A 91 18.09 -7.13 -20.65
C ILE A 91 16.92 -6.23 -20.27
N CYS A 92 16.26 -5.62 -21.27
CA CYS A 92 15.03 -4.88 -21.03
C CYS A 92 13.85 -5.83 -20.77
N THR A 93 12.71 -5.36 -20.27
CA THR A 93 11.57 -6.25 -19.93
C THR A 93 10.90 -6.92 -21.14
N ALA A 94 11.18 -6.48 -22.37
CA ALA A 94 10.59 -7.03 -23.59
C ALA A 94 11.44 -8.14 -24.22
N CYS A 95 12.76 -8.05 -24.14
CA CYS A 95 13.69 -9.02 -24.74
C CYS A 95 13.66 -10.45 -24.16
N PRO A 96 13.28 -10.70 -22.89
CA PRO A 96 13.25 -12.05 -22.35
C PRO A 96 12.39 -13.01 -23.18
N TYR A 97 11.30 -12.53 -23.80
CA TYR A 97 10.44 -13.36 -24.65
C TYR A 97 11.13 -13.98 -25.86
N SER A 98 12.20 -13.36 -26.38
CA SER A 98 12.89 -13.81 -27.60
C SER A 98 14.23 -14.45 -27.32
N TYR A 99 14.85 -14.15 -26.19
CA TYR A 99 16.25 -14.53 -25.92
C TYR A 99 16.42 -15.37 -24.64
N THR A 100 15.34 -15.65 -23.91
CA THR A 100 15.38 -16.44 -22.67
C THR A 100 14.34 -17.55 -22.68
N LEU A 101 14.63 -18.66 -22.01
CA LEU A 101 13.69 -19.74 -21.74
C LEU A 101 13.29 -19.67 -20.27
N SER A 102 11.98 -19.78 -19.99
CA SER A 102 11.53 -19.98 -18.61
C SER A 102 11.84 -21.40 -18.17
N ILE A 103 12.29 -21.57 -16.92
CA ILE A 103 12.47 -22.91 -16.34
C ILE A 103 11.14 -23.68 -16.31
N ALA A 104 10.00 -22.98 -16.13
CA ALA A 104 8.69 -23.60 -16.18
C ALA A 104 8.32 -24.12 -17.58
N ASP A 105 8.86 -23.49 -18.64
CA ASP A 105 8.65 -23.94 -20.02
C ASP A 105 9.58 -25.11 -20.37
N LEU A 106 10.81 -25.13 -19.84
CA LEU A 106 11.72 -26.27 -19.97
C LEU A 106 11.15 -27.54 -19.33
N GLN A 107 10.47 -27.43 -18.19
CA GLN A 107 9.81 -28.58 -17.53
C GLN A 107 8.72 -29.25 -18.39
N ARG A 108 8.21 -28.56 -19.42
CA ARG A 108 7.17 -29.08 -20.32
C ARG A 108 7.73 -29.74 -21.59
N VAL A 109 9.04 -29.69 -21.82
CA VAL A 109 9.68 -30.30 -23.00
C VAL A 109 10.04 -31.76 -22.68
N PRO A 110 9.56 -32.75 -23.46
CA PRO A 110 9.75 -34.18 -23.15
C PRO A 110 11.22 -34.67 -23.18
N GLU A 111 12.13 -33.92 -23.81
CA GLU A 111 13.41 -34.45 -24.31
C GLU A 111 14.65 -33.67 -23.86
N CYS A 112 14.49 -32.63 -23.02
CA CYS A 112 15.62 -31.84 -22.55
C CYS A 112 16.28 -32.45 -21.31
N ILE A 113 17.53 -32.93 -21.42
CA ILE A 113 18.48 -33.27 -20.34
C ILE A 113 17.77 -33.80 -19.06
N ARG A 114 16.82 -34.73 -19.21
CA ARG A 114 16.21 -35.41 -18.08
C ARG A 114 17.14 -36.55 -17.70
N THR A 115 18.24 -36.22 -17.02
CA THR A 115 18.99 -37.23 -16.28
C THR A 115 18.06 -37.86 -15.23
N ASN A 116 18.31 -39.11 -14.84
CA ASN A 116 17.57 -39.79 -13.78
C ASN A 116 17.53 -39.00 -12.44
N GLY A 117 18.35 -37.93 -12.29
CA GLY A 117 18.38 -36.99 -11.16
C GLY A 117 17.55 -35.69 -11.29
N GLY A 118 16.74 -35.50 -12.35
CA GLY A 118 15.75 -34.41 -12.45
C GLY A 118 16.27 -33.00 -12.83
N THR A 119 15.35 -32.02 -12.88
CA THR A 119 15.53 -30.59 -13.26
C THR A 119 16.65 -29.86 -12.49
N LEU A 120 17.01 -30.38 -11.32
CA LEU A 120 18.05 -29.83 -10.44
C LEU A 120 19.44 -29.81 -11.11
N LEU A 121 19.73 -30.75 -12.02
CA LEU A 121 21.00 -30.84 -12.75
C LEU A 121 21.16 -29.77 -13.83
N VAL A 122 20.10 -29.29 -14.48
CA VAL A 122 20.23 -28.21 -15.46
C VAL A 122 20.52 -26.88 -14.75
N ALA A 123 19.92 -26.64 -13.58
CA ALA A 123 20.13 -25.43 -12.80
C ALA A 123 21.54 -25.25 -12.22
N THR A 124 22.33 -26.32 -12.16
CA THR A 124 23.73 -26.27 -11.73
C THR A 124 24.71 -26.06 -12.89
N LEU A 125 24.27 -26.23 -14.14
CA LEU A 125 25.14 -26.22 -15.33
C LEU A 125 25.05 -24.95 -16.17
N ILE A 126 23.95 -24.20 -16.08
CA ILE A 126 23.75 -22.94 -16.81
C ILE A 126 23.40 -21.77 -15.89
N PRO A 127 23.69 -20.53 -16.29
CA PRO A 127 23.17 -19.34 -15.63
C PRO A 127 21.64 -19.35 -15.60
N ILE A 128 21.08 -19.16 -14.40
CA ILE A 128 19.65 -18.93 -14.19
C ILE A 128 19.52 -17.70 -13.31
N SER A 129 18.63 -16.79 -13.70
CA SER A 129 18.35 -15.58 -12.93
C SER A 129 16.87 -15.19 -13.03
N PRO A 130 16.28 -14.61 -11.97
CA PRO A 130 14.91 -14.10 -12.01
C PRO A 130 14.80 -12.86 -12.90
N LEU A 131 14.13 -12.99 -14.04
CA LEU A 131 13.93 -11.89 -14.99
C LEU A 131 12.51 -11.31 -14.92
N LYS A 132 12.41 -9.97 -14.92
CA LYS A 132 11.13 -9.27 -15.06
C LYS A 132 10.70 -9.19 -16.51
N ARG A 133 9.54 -9.77 -16.82
CA ARG A 133 8.93 -9.74 -18.15
C ARG A 133 7.82 -8.70 -18.23
N THR A 134 7.65 -8.09 -19.41
CA THR A 134 6.58 -7.11 -19.66
C THR A 134 5.21 -7.76 -19.43
N GLY A 135 4.33 -7.12 -18.66
CA GLY A 135 3.00 -7.65 -18.35
C GLY A 135 2.96 -8.71 -17.24
N LYS A 136 4.11 -9.12 -16.66
CA LYS A 136 4.15 -10.04 -15.51
C LYS A 136 4.35 -9.28 -14.20
N ARG A 137 3.62 -9.70 -13.16
CA ARG A 137 3.68 -9.11 -11.82
C ARG A 137 4.94 -9.52 -11.05
N CYS A 138 5.38 -10.77 -11.21
CA CYS A 138 6.55 -11.34 -10.54
C CYS A 138 7.64 -11.69 -11.57
N PRO A 139 8.92 -11.55 -11.21
CA PRO A 139 10.02 -12.12 -11.99
C PRO A 139 9.89 -13.64 -12.13
N GLU A 140 10.41 -14.19 -13.21
CA GLU A 140 10.39 -15.61 -13.53
C GLU A 140 11.82 -16.11 -13.74
N GLU A 141 12.17 -17.25 -13.13
CA GLU A 141 13.46 -17.89 -13.33
C GLU A 141 13.62 -18.26 -14.80
N SER A 142 14.66 -17.71 -15.42
CA SER A 142 14.94 -17.89 -16.83
C SER A 142 16.42 -18.17 -17.05
N CYS A 143 16.77 -18.81 -18.16
CA CYS A 143 18.13 -18.90 -18.69
C CYS A 143 18.19 -18.28 -20.09
N LEU A 144 19.37 -17.93 -20.58
CA LEU A 144 19.53 -17.53 -21.98
C LEU A 144 19.34 -18.73 -22.90
N VAL A 145 18.66 -18.52 -24.04
CA VAL A 145 18.50 -19.55 -25.09
C VAL A 145 19.86 -20.08 -25.53
N ARG A 146 20.85 -19.18 -25.71
CA ARG A 146 22.22 -19.54 -26.10
C ARG A 146 22.87 -20.51 -25.12
N ASP A 147 22.83 -20.20 -23.82
CA ASP A 147 23.50 -21.00 -22.78
C ASP A 147 22.87 -22.40 -22.68
N TYR A 148 21.54 -22.45 -22.85
CA TYR A 148 20.79 -23.70 -22.91
C TYR A 148 21.16 -24.55 -24.15
N GLU A 149 21.22 -23.92 -25.33
CA GLU A 149 21.62 -24.61 -26.57
C GLU A 149 23.07 -25.13 -26.50
N GLU A 150 23.99 -24.35 -25.94
CA GLU A 150 25.40 -24.74 -25.74
C GLU A 150 25.52 -25.97 -24.84
N ILE A 151 24.79 -26.00 -23.70
CA ILE A 151 24.84 -27.17 -22.81
C ILE A 151 24.17 -28.39 -23.43
N CYS A 152 23.08 -28.21 -24.19
CA CYS A 152 22.44 -29.32 -24.90
C CYS A 152 23.38 -29.93 -25.94
N GLN A 153 24.09 -29.11 -26.72
CA GLN A 153 25.06 -29.59 -27.70
C GLN A 153 26.23 -30.31 -27.02
N ALA A 154 26.80 -29.73 -25.96
CA ALA A 154 27.87 -30.37 -25.20
C ALA A 154 27.44 -31.70 -24.59
N TRP A 155 26.21 -31.78 -24.09
CA TRP A 155 25.63 -33.01 -23.53
C TRP A 155 25.43 -34.11 -24.56
N LEU A 156 24.91 -33.76 -25.74
CA LEU A 156 24.69 -34.70 -26.84
C LEU A 156 25.99 -35.23 -27.44
N ALA A 157 27.08 -34.45 -27.35
CA ALA A 157 28.41 -34.88 -27.78
C ALA A 157 29.05 -35.91 -26.82
N CYS A 158 28.55 -36.07 -25.59
CA CYS A 158 29.04 -37.06 -24.64
C CYS A 158 28.46 -38.45 -24.94
N ASN A 159 29.34 -39.36 -25.32
CA ASN A 159 29.02 -40.76 -25.62
C ASN A 159 29.05 -41.64 -24.36
N THR A 160 29.88 -41.28 -23.37
CA THR A 160 30.07 -42.07 -22.15
C THR A 160 29.55 -41.36 -20.90
N GLU A 161 29.24 -42.13 -19.86
CA GLU A 161 28.87 -41.58 -18.54
C GLU A 161 30.02 -40.80 -17.90
N HIS A 162 31.27 -41.24 -18.12
CA HIS A 162 32.46 -40.54 -17.65
C HIS A 162 32.57 -39.13 -18.26
N GLU A 163 32.38 -38.99 -19.57
CA GLU A 163 32.38 -37.68 -20.25
C GLU A 163 31.29 -36.75 -19.70
N ARG A 164 30.10 -37.28 -19.43
CA ARG A 164 28.99 -36.49 -18.83
C ARG A 164 29.34 -36.02 -17.42
N ASN A 165 29.93 -36.88 -16.58
CA ASN A 165 30.34 -36.52 -15.23
C ASN A 165 31.46 -35.47 -15.24
N THR A 166 32.42 -35.57 -16.15
CA THR A 166 33.47 -34.55 -16.33
C THR A 166 32.89 -33.21 -16.79
N LEU A 167 31.93 -33.23 -17.72
CA LEU A 167 31.21 -32.02 -18.14
C LEU A 167 30.46 -31.37 -16.97
N ILE A 168 29.75 -32.18 -16.17
CA ILE A 168 29.01 -31.70 -14.99
C ILE A 168 29.95 -31.06 -13.99
N GLN A 169 31.07 -31.71 -13.66
CA GLN A 169 32.03 -31.22 -12.67
C GLN A 169 32.68 -29.91 -13.13
N SER A 170 33.12 -29.84 -14.40
CA SER A 170 33.74 -28.65 -14.98
C SER A 170 32.79 -27.45 -15.02
N ARG A 171 31.54 -27.66 -15.47
CA ARG A 171 30.52 -26.62 -15.52
C ARG A 171 30.07 -26.17 -14.14
N SER A 172 29.89 -27.10 -13.20
CA SER A 172 29.52 -26.79 -11.82
C SER A 172 30.59 -25.91 -11.15
N GLY A 173 31.88 -26.22 -11.34
CA GLY A 173 32.99 -25.39 -10.85
C GLY A 173 32.99 -23.98 -11.47
N SER A 174 32.82 -23.91 -12.79
CA SER A 174 32.74 -22.63 -13.52
C SER A 174 31.55 -21.78 -13.06
N MET A 175 30.39 -22.40 -12.85
CA MET A 175 29.18 -21.75 -12.35
C MET A 175 29.32 -21.26 -10.91
N ALA A 176 29.96 -22.04 -10.04
CA ALA A 176 30.26 -21.61 -8.67
C ALA A 176 31.14 -20.36 -8.66
N HIS A 177 32.19 -20.34 -9.48
CA HIS A 177 33.07 -19.18 -9.63
C HIS A 177 32.32 -17.95 -10.20
N LEU A 178 31.50 -18.13 -11.24
CA LEU A 178 30.68 -17.06 -11.81
C LEU A 178 29.70 -16.48 -10.77
N ARG A 179 29.02 -17.33 -10.00
CA ARG A 179 28.10 -16.90 -8.93
C ARG A 179 28.81 -16.10 -7.85
N SER A 180 30.00 -16.55 -7.42
CA SER A 180 30.82 -15.81 -6.44
C SER A 180 31.15 -14.41 -6.95
N ARG A 181 31.70 -14.31 -8.17
CA ARG A 181 32.08 -13.03 -8.77
C ARG A 181 30.88 -12.11 -9.03
N ALA A 182 29.77 -12.67 -9.50
CA ALA A 182 28.53 -11.91 -9.69
C ALA A 182 28.00 -11.37 -8.36
N SER A 183 28.12 -12.13 -7.26
CA SER A 183 27.74 -11.69 -5.92
C SER A 183 28.58 -10.50 -5.43
N GLU A 184 29.90 -10.55 -5.64
CA GLU A 184 30.81 -9.45 -5.32
C GLU A 184 30.46 -8.17 -6.09
N CYS A 185 30.19 -8.32 -7.40
CA CYS A 185 29.77 -7.23 -8.28
C CYS A 185 28.41 -6.64 -7.86
N SER A 186 27.44 -7.50 -7.53
CA SER A 186 26.12 -7.09 -7.05
C SER A 186 26.22 -6.30 -5.74
N SER A 187 27.08 -6.76 -4.83
CA SER A 187 27.37 -6.09 -3.56
C SER A 187 27.97 -4.70 -3.79
N TRP A 188 28.91 -4.57 -4.73
CA TRP A 188 29.48 -3.27 -5.09
C TRP A 188 28.45 -2.33 -5.71
N LEU A 189 27.65 -2.80 -6.67
CA LEU A 189 26.57 -2.02 -7.29
C LEU A 189 25.57 -1.51 -6.24
N SER A 190 25.20 -2.37 -5.28
CA SER A 190 24.30 -2.02 -4.19
C SER A 190 24.89 -0.92 -3.29
N ARG A 191 26.18 -1.02 -2.94
CA ARG A 191 26.88 0.05 -2.19
C ARG A 191 26.90 1.38 -2.94
N MET A 192 27.17 1.35 -4.24
CA MET A 192 27.16 2.56 -5.07
C MET A 192 25.78 3.19 -5.16
N GLN A 193 24.72 2.38 -5.23
CA GLN A 193 23.35 2.89 -5.19
C GLN A 193 23.05 3.56 -3.86
N ILE A 194 23.44 2.95 -2.73
CA ILE A 194 23.28 3.54 -1.39
C ILE A 194 23.99 4.90 -1.30
N VAL A 195 25.23 5.01 -1.79
CA VAL A 195 25.97 6.28 -1.79
C VAL A 195 25.23 7.36 -2.58
N LYS A 196 24.75 7.03 -3.80
CA LYS A 196 23.96 7.95 -4.62
C LYS A 196 22.65 8.37 -3.96
N ASP A 197 21.99 7.44 -3.29
CA ASP A 197 20.74 7.71 -2.56
C ASP A 197 21.01 8.63 -1.37
N ILE A 198 22.10 8.41 -0.61
CA ILE A 198 22.52 9.30 0.48
C ILE A 198 22.82 10.71 -0.02
N GLU A 199 23.55 10.84 -1.13
CA GLU A 199 23.84 12.14 -1.75
C GLU A 199 22.56 12.85 -2.22
N THR A 200 21.65 12.10 -2.85
CA THR A 200 20.33 12.58 -3.28
C THR A 200 19.52 13.11 -2.10
N GLU A 201 19.46 12.35 -1.00
CA GLU A 201 18.75 12.75 0.21
C GLU A 201 19.44 13.91 0.93
N LYS A 202 20.78 14.01 0.89
CA LYS A 202 21.51 15.17 1.39
C LYS A 202 21.12 16.44 0.63
N LEU A 203 21.06 16.38 -0.70
CA LEU A 203 20.65 17.54 -1.52
C LEU A 203 19.21 17.97 -1.23
N LYS A 204 18.28 17.02 -1.12
CA LYS A 204 16.87 17.30 -0.74
C LYS A 204 16.78 17.93 0.64
N ARG A 205 17.53 17.41 1.62
CA ARG A 205 17.57 17.95 2.99
C ARG A 205 18.10 19.38 3.03
N ASN A 206 19.20 19.65 2.31
CA ASN A 206 19.77 21.00 2.23
C ASN A 206 18.76 21.99 1.61
N ARG A 207 18.06 21.56 0.55
CA ARG A 207 17.00 22.36 -0.08
C ARG A 207 15.85 22.63 0.89
N LEU A 208 15.37 21.61 1.60
CA LEU A 208 14.32 21.74 2.62
C LEU A 208 14.71 22.76 3.68
N GLN A 209 15.93 22.66 4.23
CA GLN A 209 16.41 23.57 5.27
C GLN A 209 16.45 25.03 4.77
N ALA A 210 16.95 25.26 3.55
CA ALA A 210 16.98 26.60 2.95
C ALA A 210 15.57 27.18 2.76
N ILE A 211 14.61 26.34 2.34
CA ILE A 211 13.20 26.74 2.20
C ILE A 211 12.59 27.07 3.57
N GLN A 212 12.85 26.23 4.59
CA GLN A 212 12.37 26.47 5.95
C GLN A 212 12.89 27.80 6.51
N GLN A 213 14.17 28.12 6.30
CA GLN A 213 14.75 29.41 6.70
C GLN A 213 14.06 30.58 6.01
N LYS A 214 13.88 30.51 4.68
CA LYS A 214 13.18 31.58 3.93
C LYS A 214 11.72 31.74 4.38
N LEU A 215 11.00 30.66 4.65
CA LEU A 215 9.64 30.69 5.18
C LEU A 215 9.57 31.26 6.60
N ALA A 216 10.55 30.93 7.45
CA ALA A 216 10.66 31.50 8.79
C ALA A 216 10.89 33.02 8.75
N CYS A 217 11.74 33.51 7.82
CA CYS A 217 11.92 34.95 7.58
C CYS A 217 10.64 35.65 7.10
N LEU A 218 9.71 34.92 6.48
CA LEU A 218 8.39 35.43 6.08
C LEU A 218 7.34 35.37 7.21
N GLY A 219 7.72 34.90 8.41
CA GLY A 219 6.84 34.86 9.58
C GLY A 219 6.22 33.49 9.89
N TYR A 220 6.47 32.46 9.07
CA TYR A 220 5.86 31.13 9.25
C TYR A 220 6.62 30.21 10.23
N GLY A 221 7.49 30.77 11.07
CA GLY A 221 8.32 29.98 11.99
C GLY A 221 7.49 29.18 13.01
N ALA A 222 6.40 29.76 13.51
CA ALA A 222 5.52 29.11 14.47
C ALA A 222 4.76 27.94 13.85
N GLU A 223 4.21 28.12 12.64
CA GLU A 223 3.51 27.07 11.89
C GLU A 223 4.45 25.93 11.49
N LEU A 224 5.70 26.25 11.14
CA LEU A 224 6.74 25.25 10.87
C LEU A 224 7.04 24.39 12.11
N ALA A 225 7.05 24.99 13.31
CA ALA A 225 7.28 24.29 14.57
C ALA A 225 6.05 23.51 15.07
N ALA A 226 4.84 24.03 14.84
CA ALA A 226 3.57 23.41 15.21
C ALA A 226 3.14 22.26 14.27
N MET A 227 3.82 22.09 13.14
CA MET A 227 3.55 20.98 12.23
C MET A 227 3.84 19.62 12.89
N PRO A 228 2.92 18.65 12.82
CA PRO A 228 3.09 17.33 13.45
C PRO A 228 4.32 16.55 12.95
N SER A 229 4.80 16.87 11.75
CA SER A 229 6.01 16.28 11.21
C SER A 229 6.68 17.18 10.18
N ILE A 230 8.00 17.31 10.29
CA ILE A 230 8.88 17.94 9.30
C ILE A 230 8.72 17.28 7.91
N ASN A 231 8.30 16.01 7.88
CA ASN A 231 8.12 15.25 6.64
C ASN A 231 6.97 15.74 5.77
N ILE A 232 6.03 16.53 6.31
CA ILE A 232 4.89 17.03 5.52
C ILE A 232 5.41 18.01 4.47
N LEU A 233 6.19 19.01 4.88
CA LEU A 233 6.81 19.95 3.95
C LEU A 233 7.86 19.28 3.06
N ALA A 234 8.63 18.32 3.60
CA ALA A 234 9.62 17.57 2.84
C ALA A 234 9.05 16.80 1.64
N LYS A 235 7.77 16.43 1.69
CA LYS A 235 7.08 15.71 0.60
C LYS A 235 6.50 16.63 -0.47
N HIS A 236 6.43 17.94 -0.23
CA HIS A 236 5.88 18.89 -1.19
C HIS A 236 6.71 18.90 -2.49
N SER A 237 6.06 18.88 -3.65
CA SER A 237 6.74 18.70 -4.96
C SER A 237 7.76 19.81 -5.29
N LEU A 238 7.53 21.05 -4.85
CA LEU A 238 8.48 22.18 -5.00
C LEU A 238 9.68 22.10 -4.04
N VAL A 239 9.57 21.30 -2.99
CA VAL A 239 10.56 21.12 -1.92
C VAL A 239 11.38 19.85 -2.15
N ASN A 240 10.73 18.73 -2.49
CA ASN A 240 11.33 17.42 -2.72
C ASN A 240 12.07 17.35 -4.07
N GLN A 241 13.12 18.15 -4.21
CA GLN A 241 13.94 18.23 -5.41
C GLN A 241 15.42 18.23 -5.04
N THR A 242 16.25 17.66 -5.92
CA THR A 242 17.72 17.65 -5.76
C THR A 242 18.37 18.95 -6.21
N ARG A 243 17.65 19.79 -6.96
CA ARG A 243 18.19 21.04 -7.50
C ARG A 243 18.40 22.06 -6.36
N PRO A 244 19.59 22.67 -6.23
CA PRO A 244 19.85 23.69 -5.21
C PRO A 244 18.84 24.83 -5.27
N LEU A 245 18.51 25.40 -4.10
CA LEU A 245 17.66 26.58 -4.03
C LEU A 245 18.52 27.83 -4.30
N THR A 246 18.29 28.48 -5.44
CA THR A 246 18.86 29.80 -5.74
C THR A 246 17.80 30.88 -5.50
N ASP A 247 18.22 32.14 -5.36
CA ASP A 247 17.25 33.24 -5.14
C ASP A 247 16.25 33.36 -6.29
N ARG A 248 16.68 33.17 -7.55
CA ARG A 248 15.76 33.13 -8.70
C ARG A 248 14.73 32.00 -8.59
N ILE A 249 15.14 30.80 -8.18
CA ILE A 249 14.21 29.67 -8.02
C ILE A 249 13.26 29.97 -6.85
N TRP A 250 13.77 30.54 -5.76
CA TRP A 250 12.97 30.93 -4.60
C TRP A 250 11.86 31.90 -5.01
N THR A 251 12.18 32.98 -5.74
CA THR A 251 11.19 33.96 -6.23
C THR A 251 10.06 33.28 -7.02
N ASN A 252 10.38 32.27 -7.83
CA ASN A 252 9.38 31.56 -8.63
C ASN A 252 8.45 30.64 -7.81
N ILE A 253 8.94 30.05 -6.72
CA ILE A 253 8.18 29.08 -5.92
C ILE A 253 7.56 29.68 -4.66
N GLN A 254 7.99 30.88 -4.25
CA GLN A 254 7.59 31.53 -3.01
C GLN A 254 6.07 31.65 -2.90
N GLY A 255 5.39 32.14 -3.94
CA GLY A 255 3.95 32.36 -3.91
C GLY A 255 3.14 31.09 -3.64
N GLU A 256 3.53 29.98 -4.27
CA GLU A 256 2.86 28.68 -4.06
C GLU A 256 3.15 28.10 -2.68
N LEU A 257 4.39 28.25 -2.18
CA LEU A 257 4.74 27.82 -0.83
C LEU A 257 4.04 28.66 0.25
N VAL A 258 3.85 29.96 0.04
CA VAL A 258 3.08 30.83 0.94
C VAL A 258 1.61 30.40 1.00
N LYS A 259 0.97 30.17 -0.16
CA LYS A 259 -0.41 29.63 -0.20
C LYS A 259 -0.52 28.30 0.55
N TYR A 260 0.47 27.44 0.37
CA TYR A 260 0.54 26.18 1.10
C TYR A 260 0.66 26.39 2.62
N MET A 261 1.51 27.32 3.06
CA MET A 261 1.67 27.63 4.49
C MET A 261 0.41 28.25 5.11
N GLU A 262 -0.35 29.06 4.36
CA GLU A 262 -1.66 29.55 4.83
C GLU A 262 -2.65 28.41 5.07
N LYS A 263 -2.67 27.41 4.19
CA LYS A 263 -3.47 26.20 4.42
C LYS A 263 -3.00 25.45 5.67
N VAL A 264 -1.69 25.28 5.84
CA VAL A 264 -1.11 24.64 7.03
C VAL A 264 -1.53 25.37 8.30
N LYS A 265 -1.54 26.71 8.28
CA LYS A 265 -1.97 27.54 9.40
C LYS A 265 -3.42 27.28 9.80
N VAL A 266 -4.34 27.24 8.82
CA VAL A 266 -5.75 26.91 9.06
C VAL A 266 -5.88 25.49 9.63
N ASP A 267 -5.16 24.53 9.06
CA ASP A 267 -5.17 23.14 9.53
C ASP A 267 -4.59 23.01 10.96
N CYS A 268 -3.57 23.80 11.32
CA CYS A 268 -3.02 23.87 12.68
C CYS A 268 -4.08 24.36 13.68
N LEU A 269 -4.72 25.49 13.39
CA LEU A 269 -5.78 26.04 14.24
C LEU A 269 -6.96 25.09 14.39
N ALA A 270 -7.36 24.42 13.30
CA ALA A 270 -8.42 23.41 13.34
C ALA A 270 -8.05 22.21 14.22
N ARG A 271 -6.79 21.75 14.17
CA ARG A 271 -6.30 20.68 15.05
C ARG A 271 -6.26 21.12 16.51
N GLU A 272 -5.70 22.29 16.80
CA GLU A 272 -5.66 22.84 18.16
C GLU A 272 -7.06 22.99 18.76
N HIS A 273 -8.00 23.50 17.96
CA HIS A 273 -9.39 23.61 18.37
C HIS A 273 -10.02 22.23 18.61
N HIS A 274 -9.78 21.27 17.72
CA HIS A 274 -10.27 19.90 17.89
C HIS A 274 -9.72 19.26 19.17
N GLU A 275 -8.41 19.35 19.42
CA GLU A 275 -7.75 18.82 20.62
C GLU A 275 -8.25 19.49 21.90
N LEU A 276 -8.49 20.80 21.87
CA LEU A 276 -9.13 21.52 22.97
C LEU A 276 -10.53 20.95 23.26
N LEU A 277 -11.38 20.80 22.23
CA LEU A 277 -12.72 20.25 22.41
C LEU A 277 -12.69 18.80 22.91
N GLN A 278 -11.75 17.97 22.45
CA GLN A 278 -11.59 16.59 22.95
C GLN A 278 -11.20 16.57 24.43
N ARG A 279 -10.28 17.43 24.86
CA ARG A 279 -9.91 17.55 26.28
C ARG A 279 -11.11 17.95 27.15
N ARG A 280 -11.91 18.93 26.69
CA ARG A 280 -13.11 19.38 27.41
C ARG A 280 -14.21 18.33 27.44
N ARG A 281 -14.44 17.62 26.34
CA ARG A 281 -15.36 16.48 26.26
C ARG A 281 -14.97 15.37 27.21
N LYS A 282 -13.66 15.11 27.42
CA LYS A 282 -13.20 14.14 28.41
C LYS A 282 -13.65 14.50 29.82
N VAL A 283 -13.52 15.77 30.22
CA VAL A 283 -14.02 16.26 31.52
C VAL A 283 -15.54 16.06 31.65
N ALA A 284 -16.29 16.37 30.58
CA ALA A 284 -17.74 16.16 30.56
C ALA A 284 -18.12 14.67 30.66
N ILE A 285 -17.38 13.77 30.00
CA ILE A 285 -17.60 12.32 30.11
C ILE A 285 -17.33 11.84 31.54
N ASP A 286 -16.22 12.27 32.14
CA ASP A 286 -15.87 11.87 33.49
C ASP A 286 -16.94 12.35 34.49
N TYR A 287 -17.48 13.55 34.28
CA TYR A 287 -18.62 14.06 35.05
C TYR A 287 -19.90 13.25 34.82
N LEU A 288 -20.23 12.92 33.57
CA LEU A 288 -21.39 12.07 33.25
C LEU A 288 -21.31 10.70 33.94
N ARG A 289 -20.11 10.09 34.01
CA ARG A 289 -19.92 8.83 34.74
C ARG A 289 -20.20 9.00 36.22
N MET A 290 -19.80 10.12 36.82
CA MET A 290 -20.11 10.44 38.22
C MET A 290 -21.62 10.58 38.45
N CYS A 291 -22.33 11.32 37.58
CA CYS A 291 -23.78 11.45 37.67
C CYS A 291 -24.50 10.10 37.57
N LYS A 292 -24.08 9.24 36.63
CA LYS A 292 -24.64 7.88 36.48
C LYS A 292 -24.42 7.00 37.72
N ALA A 293 -23.29 7.15 38.40
CA ALA A 293 -23.01 6.42 39.63
C ALA A 293 -23.86 6.91 40.81
N LEU A 294 -24.13 8.21 40.88
CA LEU A 294 -24.91 8.83 41.96
C LEU A 294 -26.43 8.70 41.77
N ALA A 295 -26.91 8.60 40.53
CA ALA A 295 -28.32 8.46 40.19
C ALA A 295 -28.56 7.26 39.24
N PRO A 296 -28.48 6.00 39.73
CA PRO A 296 -28.64 4.81 38.89
C PRO A 296 -30.02 4.69 38.23
N SER A 297 -31.05 5.31 38.83
CA SER A 297 -32.42 5.29 38.34
C SER A 297 -32.70 6.32 37.24
N THR A 298 -31.81 7.28 37.03
CA THR A 298 -31.98 8.34 36.02
C THR A 298 -31.39 7.89 34.68
N LEU A 299 -32.19 8.01 33.61
CA LEU A 299 -31.70 7.77 32.26
C LEU A 299 -30.95 9.00 31.75
N PHE A 300 -29.68 8.81 31.43
CA PHE A 300 -28.87 9.87 30.83
C PHE A 300 -28.64 9.60 29.33
N PRO A 301 -28.53 10.67 28.51
CA PRO A 301 -28.24 10.53 27.10
C PRO A 301 -26.94 9.77 26.80
N PRO A 302 -26.83 9.13 25.62
CA PRO A 302 -25.55 8.70 25.05
C PRO A 302 -24.56 9.87 24.95
N MET A 303 -23.27 9.56 24.89
CA MET A 303 -22.21 10.59 24.91
C MET A 303 -22.41 11.71 23.86
N LEU A 304 -22.81 11.36 22.63
CA LEU A 304 -23.01 12.34 21.57
C LEU A 304 -24.18 13.29 21.89
N ASP A 305 -25.32 12.74 22.30
CA ASP A 305 -26.50 13.54 22.65
C ASP A 305 -26.26 14.36 23.94
N PHE A 306 -25.48 13.81 24.87
CA PHE A 306 -25.08 14.50 26.09
C PHE A 306 -24.27 15.77 25.78
N PHE A 307 -23.35 15.71 24.82
CA PHE A 307 -22.59 16.89 24.39
C PHE A 307 -23.44 17.95 23.71
N GLU A 308 -24.56 17.55 23.09
CA GLU A 308 -25.48 18.46 22.43
C GLU A 308 -26.53 19.06 23.38
N LEU A 309 -26.62 18.58 24.64
CA LEU A 309 -27.46 19.25 25.63
C LEU A 309 -27.02 20.72 25.76
N PRO A 310 -27.94 21.70 25.66
CA PRO A 310 -27.61 23.12 25.67
C PRO A 310 -26.65 23.55 26.80
N PRO A 311 -26.84 23.14 28.08
CA PRO A 311 -25.94 23.56 29.14
C PRO A 311 -24.54 22.93 29.03
N ILE A 312 -24.44 21.69 28.54
CA ILE A 312 -23.16 20.99 28.34
C ILE A 312 -22.40 21.58 27.15
N ARG A 313 -23.10 21.80 26.03
CA ARG A 313 -22.54 22.40 24.83
C ARG A 313 -21.95 23.78 25.13
N LYS A 314 -22.66 24.60 25.90
CA LYS A 314 -22.19 25.94 26.31
C LYS A 314 -20.84 25.87 27.04
N ILE A 315 -20.66 24.90 27.96
CA ILE A 315 -19.40 24.71 28.70
C ILE A 315 -18.28 24.19 27.79
N ILE A 316 -18.57 23.20 26.94
CA ILE A 316 -17.57 22.63 26.02
C ILE A 316 -17.02 23.70 25.06
N HIS A 317 -17.88 24.62 24.63
CA HIS A 317 -17.56 25.68 23.67
C HIS A 317 -17.18 27.03 24.31
N LEU A 318 -16.82 27.07 25.60
CA LEU A 318 -16.28 28.28 26.23
C LEU A 318 -15.06 28.84 25.44
N PRO A 319 -14.74 30.13 25.57
CA PRO A 319 -13.54 30.72 24.97
C PRO A 319 -12.26 29.91 25.26
N SER A 320 -11.29 29.89 24.33
CA SER A 320 -10.10 29.03 24.42
C SER A 320 -9.16 29.35 25.59
N ASN A 321 -9.23 30.57 26.13
CA ASN A 321 -8.51 31.01 27.33
C ASN A 321 -9.10 30.46 28.64
N GLU A 322 -10.30 29.86 28.61
CA GLU A 322 -10.94 29.28 29.79
C GLU A 322 -10.67 27.77 29.91
N THR A 323 -10.25 27.35 31.11
CA THR A 323 -10.03 25.94 31.43
C THR A 323 -11.31 25.32 31.97
N VAL A 324 -11.88 24.36 31.25
CA VAL A 324 -13.05 23.61 31.71
C VAL A 324 -12.64 22.62 32.79
N THR A 325 -13.30 22.70 33.93
CA THR A 325 -13.09 21.84 35.10
C THR A 325 -14.39 21.15 35.51
N PRO A 326 -14.33 20.07 36.32
CA PRO A 326 -15.54 19.42 36.84
C PRO A 326 -16.48 20.38 37.60
N GLY A 327 -15.93 21.41 38.24
CA GLY A 327 -16.72 22.42 38.98
C GLY A 327 -17.73 23.18 38.10
N HIS A 328 -17.41 23.41 36.82
CA HIS A 328 -18.33 24.05 35.88
C HIS A 328 -19.59 23.22 35.66
N PHE A 329 -19.44 21.89 35.61
CA PHE A 329 -20.58 20.98 35.47
C PHE A 329 -21.33 20.78 36.79
N HIS A 330 -20.62 20.82 37.93
CA HIS A 330 -21.25 20.73 39.24
C HIS A 330 -22.27 21.85 39.50
N GLN A 331 -21.93 23.07 39.12
CA GLN A 331 -22.82 24.25 39.25
C GLN A 331 -24.13 24.15 38.46
N ILE A 332 -24.19 23.30 37.43
CA ILE A 332 -25.37 23.14 36.57
C ILE A 332 -26.01 21.76 36.70
N THR A 333 -25.72 21.01 37.76
CA THR A 333 -26.18 19.62 37.91
C THR A 333 -27.70 19.48 37.78
N GLU A 334 -28.46 20.36 38.42
CA GLU A 334 -29.93 20.35 38.33
C GLU A 334 -30.43 20.60 36.90
N LEU A 335 -29.79 21.52 36.17
CA LEU A 335 -30.09 21.78 34.76
C LEU A 335 -29.73 20.57 33.89
N ILE A 336 -28.64 19.86 34.19
CA ILE A 336 -28.27 18.63 33.47
C ILE A 336 -29.35 17.56 33.65
N VAL A 337 -29.87 17.37 34.87
CA VAL A 337 -30.95 16.42 35.15
C VAL A 337 -32.21 16.80 34.38
N LEU A 338 -32.64 18.06 34.49
CA LEU A 338 -33.81 18.58 33.77
C LEU A 338 -33.71 18.37 32.24
N HIS A 339 -32.56 18.69 31.65
CA HIS A 339 -32.33 18.49 30.21
C HIS A 339 -32.22 17.01 29.83
N SER A 340 -31.79 16.14 30.75
CA SER A 340 -31.76 14.68 30.53
C SER A 340 -33.17 14.08 30.55
N GLU A 341 -34.05 14.55 31.44
CA GLU A 341 -35.48 14.16 31.48
C GLU A 341 -36.22 14.61 30.22
N ALA A 342 -35.96 15.85 29.77
CA ALA A 342 -36.51 16.36 28.52
C ALA A 342 -36.01 15.56 27.30
N TRP A 343 -34.74 15.16 27.29
CA TRP A 343 -34.19 14.26 26.28
C TRP A 343 -34.86 12.87 26.34
N GLU A 344 -35.06 12.31 27.53
CA GLU A 344 -35.74 11.01 27.72
C GLU A 344 -37.15 11.04 27.11
N SER A 345 -37.91 12.10 27.40
CA SER A 345 -39.26 12.31 26.88
C SER A 345 -39.25 12.43 25.35
N SER A 346 -38.33 13.22 24.80
CA SER A 346 -38.21 13.41 23.35
C SER A 346 -37.84 12.11 22.61
N ILE A 347 -36.89 11.33 23.13
CA ILE A 347 -36.50 10.06 22.51
C ILE A 347 -37.60 9.01 22.68
N THR A 348 -38.30 8.97 23.82
CA THR A 348 -39.44 8.08 24.03
C THR A 348 -40.54 8.36 23.01
N GLN A 349 -40.87 9.63 22.78
CA GLN A 349 -41.82 10.03 21.75
C GLN A 349 -41.39 9.55 20.37
N ARG A 350 -40.12 9.75 19.99
CA ARG A 350 -39.60 9.25 18.70
C ARG A 350 -39.71 7.73 18.57
N VAL A 351 -39.44 6.98 19.64
CA VAL A 351 -39.62 5.52 19.64
C VAL A 351 -41.08 5.16 19.40
N VAL A 352 -42.02 5.84 20.05
CA VAL A 352 -43.46 5.66 19.84
C VAL A 352 -43.84 5.96 18.39
N ASP A 353 -43.42 7.11 17.85
CA ASP A 353 -43.74 7.54 16.48
C ASP A 353 -43.22 6.54 15.45
N PHE A 354 -42.00 6.02 15.64
CA PHE A 354 -41.40 5.05 14.71
C PHE A 354 -42.00 3.64 14.81
N THR A 355 -42.84 3.34 15.81
CA THR A 355 -43.28 1.97 16.09
C THR A 355 -44.78 1.80 16.13
N LEU A 356 -45.47 2.55 17.00
CA LEU A 356 -46.92 2.50 17.15
C LEU A 356 -47.63 3.48 16.20
N GLY A 357 -46.91 4.51 15.73
CA GLY A 357 -47.37 5.47 14.73
C GLY A 357 -48.49 6.40 15.23
N GLU A 358 -48.82 7.41 14.42
CA GLU A 358 -49.91 8.36 14.70
C GLU A 358 -51.29 7.68 14.65
N ASP A 359 -51.47 6.69 13.75
CA ASP A 359 -52.74 6.00 13.47
C ASP A 359 -53.26 5.08 14.60
N SER A 360 -52.48 4.87 15.66
CA SER A 360 -52.92 4.06 16.80
C SER A 360 -53.97 4.82 17.64
N PRO A 361 -55.10 4.19 18.03
CA PRO A 361 -56.21 4.82 18.76
C PRO A 361 -55.89 5.13 20.23
N LEU A 362 -54.68 4.79 20.69
CA LEU A 362 -54.22 5.00 22.06
C LEU A 362 -53.81 6.46 22.30
N SER A 363 -53.98 6.95 23.52
CA SER A 363 -53.37 8.21 23.97
C SER A 363 -51.84 8.13 23.96
N LEU A 364 -51.14 9.27 23.95
CA LEU A 364 -49.68 9.32 23.96
C LEU A 364 -49.09 8.62 25.20
N GLU A 365 -49.74 8.76 26.36
CA GLU A 365 -49.33 8.12 27.61
C GLU A 365 -49.46 6.59 27.54
N GLU A 366 -50.54 6.09 26.93
CA GLU A 366 -50.75 4.66 26.71
C GLU A 366 -49.74 4.11 25.68
N LYS A 367 -49.45 4.85 24.60
CA LYS A 367 -48.42 4.47 23.62
C LYS A 367 -47.04 4.39 24.28
N CYS A 368 -46.68 5.37 25.09
CA CYS A 368 -45.43 5.37 25.87
C CYS A 368 -45.36 4.19 26.84
N SER A 369 -46.43 3.94 27.60
CA SER A 369 -46.50 2.82 28.54
C SER A 369 -46.39 1.47 27.83
N GLN A 370 -47.07 1.33 26.69
CA GLN A 370 -46.99 0.14 25.85
C GLN A 370 -45.56 -0.05 25.32
N ALA A 371 -44.92 0.99 24.78
CA ALA A 371 -43.55 0.91 24.27
C ALA A 371 -42.53 0.47 25.35
N LYS A 372 -42.72 0.88 26.61
CA LYS A 372 -41.85 0.53 27.74
C LYS A 372 -41.99 -0.92 28.23
N LEU A 373 -42.97 -1.69 27.75
CA LEU A 373 -43.16 -3.08 28.18
C LEU A 373 -41.97 -3.97 27.76
N ALA A 374 -41.43 -4.74 28.72
CA ALA A 374 -40.29 -5.64 28.48
C ALA A 374 -40.54 -6.72 27.42
N GLN A 375 -41.81 -7.02 27.13
CA GLN A 375 -42.19 -7.99 26.08
C GLN A 375 -42.00 -7.44 24.66
N ASN A 376 -41.82 -6.13 24.50
CA ASN A 376 -41.70 -5.50 23.20
C ASN A 376 -40.26 -5.53 22.73
N VAL A 377 -40.06 -6.12 21.54
CA VAL A 377 -38.77 -6.15 20.86
C VAL A 377 -38.75 -5.10 19.77
N PHE A 378 -37.76 -4.21 19.82
CA PHE A 378 -37.50 -3.20 18.80
C PHE A 378 -36.45 -3.71 17.81
N VAL A 379 -36.73 -3.56 16.52
CA VAL A 379 -35.79 -3.90 15.44
C VAL A 379 -35.54 -2.68 14.56
N CYS A 380 -34.28 -2.28 14.43
CA CYS A 380 -33.87 -1.18 13.57
C CYS A 380 -33.64 -1.68 12.13
N LYS A 381 -34.50 -1.32 11.18
CA LYS A 381 -34.34 -1.73 9.76
C LYS A 381 -33.03 -1.31 9.10
N LYS A 382 -32.34 -0.31 9.65
CA LYS A 382 -31.05 0.21 9.14
C LYS A 382 -29.85 -0.54 9.70
N CYS A 383 -29.87 -0.87 11.00
CA CYS A 383 -28.77 -1.57 11.66
C CYS A 383 -28.93 -3.10 11.63
N THR A 384 -30.14 -3.59 11.43
CA THR A 384 -30.42 -5.01 11.19
C THR A 384 -30.23 -5.32 9.70
N VAL A 385 -29.24 -6.15 9.36
CA VAL A 385 -29.05 -6.62 7.98
C VAL A 385 -30.13 -7.64 7.65
N PHE A 386 -31.19 -7.20 6.97
CA PHE A 386 -32.16 -8.10 6.37
C PHE A 386 -31.57 -8.69 5.08
N SER A 387 -31.24 -9.99 5.09
CA SER A 387 -30.94 -10.71 3.86
C SER A 387 -32.18 -10.73 2.96
N ARG A 388 -32.20 -9.91 1.91
CA ARG A 388 -33.17 -10.09 0.80
C ARG A 388 -32.66 -11.02 -0.31
N SER A 389 -31.50 -11.67 -0.17
CA SER A 389 -31.11 -12.74 -1.10
C SER A 389 -30.04 -13.67 -0.50
N LEU A 390 -30.47 -14.80 0.07
CA LEU A 390 -29.59 -15.93 0.33
C LEU A 390 -29.20 -16.57 -1.02
N ASN A 391 -28.17 -16.04 -1.66
CA ASN A 391 -27.58 -16.69 -2.82
C ASN A 391 -26.72 -17.85 -2.32
N ARG A 392 -27.21 -19.10 -2.46
CA ARG A 392 -26.61 -20.34 -1.92
C ARG A 392 -25.16 -20.61 -2.36
N ARG A 393 -24.59 -19.83 -3.29
CA ARG A 393 -23.24 -20.05 -3.86
C ARG A 393 -22.13 -19.15 -3.30
N CYS A 394 -22.43 -18.18 -2.43
CA CYS A 394 -21.40 -17.25 -1.95
C CYS A 394 -20.83 -17.68 -0.58
N ARG A 395 -19.58 -18.17 -0.55
CA ARG A 395 -18.83 -18.57 0.67
C ARG A 395 -18.47 -17.41 1.63
N LYS A 396 -19.01 -16.20 1.43
CA LYS A 396 -18.76 -15.02 2.28
C LYS A 396 -20.01 -14.56 3.04
N ASN A 397 -20.95 -15.46 3.32
CA ASN A 397 -22.12 -15.15 4.14
C ASN A 397 -21.70 -15.04 5.62
N LYS A 398 -21.58 -13.81 6.14
CA LYS A 398 -21.57 -13.59 7.59
C LYS A 398 -22.98 -13.91 8.14
N PRO A 399 -23.09 -14.52 9.33
CA PRO A 399 -24.39 -14.84 9.92
C PRO A 399 -25.23 -13.57 10.09
N LEU A 400 -26.55 -13.70 9.88
CA LEU A 400 -27.52 -12.66 10.23
C LEU A 400 -27.42 -12.41 11.74
N CYS A 401 -26.93 -11.23 12.14
CA CYS A 401 -27.14 -10.74 13.50
C CYS A 401 -28.34 -9.80 13.49
N ILE A 402 -29.48 -10.32 13.95
CA ILE A 402 -30.54 -9.46 14.47
C ILE A 402 -30.11 -9.12 15.89
N THR A 403 -29.82 -7.86 16.16
CA THR A 403 -29.61 -7.36 17.52
C THR A 403 -30.97 -6.86 18.02
N PRO A 404 -31.73 -7.67 18.78
CA PRO A 404 -32.97 -7.18 19.38
C PRO A 404 -32.64 -6.06 20.37
N LEU A 405 -33.44 -5.00 20.34
CA LEU A 405 -33.33 -3.87 21.26
C LEU A 405 -34.56 -3.87 22.16
N PHE A 406 -34.37 -3.54 23.43
CA PHE A 406 -35.44 -3.46 24.42
C PHE A 406 -35.46 -2.06 25.04
N PHE A 407 -36.51 -1.73 25.79
CA PHE A 407 -36.48 -0.53 26.62
C PHE A 407 -35.61 -0.79 27.87
N PRO A 408 -34.75 0.16 28.32
CA PRO A 408 -34.45 1.47 27.73
C PRO A 408 -33.33 1.45 26.66
N ASP A 409 -32.71 0.30 26.36
CA ASP A 409 -31.55 0.19 25.44
C ASP A 409 -31.79 0.82 24.05
N ILE A 410 -33.02 0.70 23.53
CA ILE A 410 -33.44 1.31 22.26
C ILE A 410 -33.20 2.82 22.27
N MET A 411 -33.36 3.51 23.40
CA MET A 411 -33.18 4.96 23.51
C MET A 411 -31.73 5.39 23.25
N SER A 412 -30.77 4.51 23.51
CA SER A 412 -29.35 4.75 23.26
C SER A 412 -28.90 4.32 21.86
N HIS A 413 -29.81 3.82 21.02
CA HIS A 413 -29.48 3.32 19.70
C HIS A 413 -29.06 4.46 18.76
N ARG A 414 -27.93 4.29 18.07
CA ARG A 414 -27.31 5.32 17.21
C ARG A 414 -28.23 5.98 16.17
N CYS A 415 -29.24 5.26 15.67
CA CYS A 415 -30.19 5.83 14.70
C CYS A 415 -31.23 6.78 15.32
N LEU A 416 -31.26 6.88 16.65
CA LEU A 416 -32.10 7.80 17.41
C LEU A 416 -31.31 8.98 17.96
N SER A 417 -29.96 8.93 17.98
CA SER A 417 -29.12 10.07 18.39
C SER A 417 -29.11 11.21 17.37
N LEU A 418 -28.97 12.44 17.86
CA LEU A 418 -28.99 13.70 17.10
C LEU A 418 -27.82 13.81 16.11
N GLY A 419 -26.69 13.14 16.38
CA GLY A 419 -25.49 13.17 15.54
C GLY A 419 -25.44 12.16 14.38
N PHE A 420 -26.54 11.48 14.06
CA PHE A 420 -26.59 10.54 12.94
C PHE A 420 -26.96 11.24 11.62
N ASP A 421 -26.04 12.07 11.13
CA ASP A 421 -26.19 12.79 9.87
C ASP A 421 -25.99 11.84 8.69
N TYR A 422 -27.03 11.63 7.87
CA TYR A 422 -27.00 10.78 6.67
C TYR A 422 -26.43 11.51 5.44
N CYS A 423 -26.12 12.80 5.51
CA CYS A 423 -25.76 13.63 4.34
C CYS A 423 -24.32 13.44 3.82
N ALA A 424 -23.56 12.43 4.26
CA ALA A 424 -22.19 12.20 3.81
C ALA A 424 -21.99 11.03 2.82
N GLN A 425 -23.06 10.37 2.36
CA GLN A 425 -22.95 9.37 1.28
C GLN A 425 -24.14 9.49 0.31
N ASP A 426 -23.85 10.01 -0.88
CA ASP A 426 -24.67 9.88 -2.09
C ASP A 426 -25.12 8.43 -2.27
N ASP A 427 -26.43 8.21 -2.37
CA ASP A 427 -27.08 7.65 -3.56
C ASP A 427 -28.59 7.55 -3.34
N GLU A 428 -29.33 7.91 -4.39
CA GLU A 428 -30.79 7.91 -4.47
C GLU A 428 -31.41 6.58 -3.99
N LEU A 429 -32.39 6.68 -3.08
CA LEU A 429 -33.27 5.66 -2.48
C LEU A 429 -32.92 5.24 -1.06
N ARG A 430 -33.45 5.98 -0.07
CA ARG A 430 -34.12 5.44 1.15
C ARG A 430 -34.56 6.56 2.10
N ARG A 431 -35.78 7.04 1.89
CA ARG A 431 -36.55 7.80 2.89
C ARG A 431 -37.18 6.83 3.90
N THR A 432 -37.26 7.28 5.16
CA THR A 432 -37.84 6.67 6.37
C THR A 432 -36.96 5.64 7.11
N ALA A 433 -36.43 6.06 8.26
CA ALA A 433 -36.04 5.12 9.32
C ALA A 433 -37.34 4.62 9.96
N THR A 434 -37.72 3.36 9.72
CA THR A 434 -38.83 2.74 10.43
C THR A 434 -38.25 1.70 11.37
N ALA A 435 -38.36 1.92 12.68
CA ALA A 435 -38.27 0.83 13.63
C ALA A 435 -39.56 -0.02 13.50
N SER A 436 -39.57 -1.24 14.01
CA SER A 436 -40.80 -2.02 14.13
C SER A 436 -40.79 -2.73 15.47
N VAL A 437 -41.90 -2.66 16.19
CA VAL A 437 -42.13 -3.44 17.43
C VAL A 437 -42.77 -4.76 17.05
N GLN A 438 -42.19 -5.87 17.52
CA GLN A 438 -42.87 -7.15 17.51
C GLN A 438 -43.58 -7.34 18.86
N ILE A 439 -44.91 -7.32 18.83
CA ILE A 439 -45.76 -7.67 19.98
C ILE A 439 -46.01 -9.19 19.93
N PRO A 440 -45.70 -9.96 21.00
CA PRO A 440 -46.11 -11.35 21.07
C PRO A 440 -47.64 -11.44 21.07
N ARG A 441 -48.22 -12.11 20.08
CA ARG A 441 -49.67 -12.35 20.06
C ARG A 441 -50.05 -13.22 21.27
N PRO A 442 -51.07 -12.85 22.08
CA PRO A 442 -51.54 -13.71 23.15
C PRO A 442 -52.02 -15.04 22.54
N ARG A 443 -51.48 -16.16 23.02
CA ARG A 443 -52.03 -17.48 22.69
C ARG A 443 -53.45 -17.53 23.26
N PRO A 444 -54.48 -17.87 22.48
CA PRO A 444 -55.80 -18.08 23.05
C PRO A 444 -55.69 -19.18 24.11
N ARG A 445 -56.15 -18.89 25.33
CA ARG A 445 -56.37 -19.90 26.36
C ARG A 445 -57.31 -20.94 25.76
N LYS A 446 -56.81 -22.16 25.54
CA LYS A 446 -57.67 -23.30 25.28
C LYS A 446 -58.45 -23.56 26.58
N THR A 447 -59.75 -23.27 26.56
CA THR A 447 -60.73 -23.82 27.49
C THR A 447 -60.78 -25.33 27.38
#